data_AF-A0A9E5SV16-F1
#
_entry.id   AF-A0A9E5SV16-F1
#
_cell.length_a   1.000
_cell.length_b   1.000
_cell.length_c   1.000
_cell.angle_alpha   90.00
_cell.angle_beta   90.00
_cell.angle_gamma   90.00
#
_symmetry.space_group_name_H-M   'P 1'
#
loop_
_entity.id
_entity.type
_entity.pdbx_description
1 polymer ?
#
loop_
_entity_poly.entity_id
_entity_poly.type
_entity_poly.pdbx_seq_one_letter_code
_entity_poly.pdbx_strand_id
1 'polypeptide(L)' 'MRERQWYCPAVDREIDDSVCHEYQRAGKGGGSQDTLRDLERWLQMTHRYEDIDAFHKVCAGCAHGKR' A
#
# COMPACT_ATOMS: atom_id res chain seq x y z
N MET A 1 -3.07 -2.69 22.31
CA MET A 1 -1.90 -3.31 21.65
C MET A 1 -1.25 -2.22 20.82
N ARG A 2 0.07 -1.99 20.89
CA ARG A 2 0.71 -0.94 20.06
C ARG A 2 0.66 -1.41 18.61
N GLU A 3 -0.15 -0.74 17.80
CA GLU A 3 -0.10 -0.87 16.35
C GLU A 3 1.34 -0.54 15.94
N ARG A 4 2.03 -1.52 15.37
CA ARG A 4 3.42 -1.33 14.97
C ARG A 4 3.37 -0.52 13.68
N GLN A 5 3.71 0.76 13.80
CA GLN A 5 3.93 1.65 12.66
C GLN A 5 5.28 1.34 12.03
N TRP A 6 5.32 1.32 10.71
CA TRP A 6 6.52 1.04 9.94
C TRP A 6 6.60 1.96 8.73
N TYR A 7 7.82 2.25 8.31
CA TYR A 7 8.05 2.96 7.06
C TYR A 7 7.62 2.11 5.86
N CYS A 8 6.67 2.63 5.08
CA CYS A 8 6.28 2.05 3.81
C CYS A 8 6.99 2.78 2.66
N PRO A 9 7.90 2.11 1.93
CA PRO A 9 8.62 2.74 0.81
C PRO A 9 7.70 3.09 -0.36
N ALA A 10 6.53 2.43 -0.43
CA ALA A 10 5.56 2.63 -1.50
C ALA A 10 4.77 3.93 -1.33
N VAL A 11 4.53 4.40 -0.10
CA VAL A 11 3.87 5.69 0.17
C VAL A 11 4.79 6.73 0.82
N ASP A 12 6.07 6.37 1.01
CA ASP A 12 7.13 7.24 1.53
C ASP A 12 6.84 7.85 2.90
N ARG A 13 6.14 7.11 3.76
CA ARG A 13 5.73 7.53 5.09
C ARG A 13 5.57 6.34 6.02
N GLU A 14 5.53 6.62 7.31
CA GLU A 14 5.15 5.63 8.31
C GLU A 14 3.63 5.36 8.26
N ILE A 15 3.27 4.09 8.24
CA ILE A 15 1.89 3.61 8.26
C ILE A 15 1.75 2.43 9.22
N ASP A 16 0.55 2.19 9.71
CA ASP A 16 0.25 1.00 10.51
C ASP A 16 0.31 -0.28 9.67
N ASP A 17 0.65 -1.40 10.32
CA ASP A 17 0.72 -2.74 9.70
C ASP A 17 -0.60 -3.13 9.01
N SER A 18 -1.73 -2.76 9.61
CA SER A 18 -3.07 -2.95 9.04
C SER A 18 -3.22 -2.23 7.70
N VAL A 19 -2.83 -0.95 7.63
CA VAL A 19 -2.87 -0.14 6.40
C VAL A 19 -1.91 -0.70 5.34
N CYS A 20 -0.71 -1.14 5.74
CA CYS A 20 0.25 -1.78 4.82
C CYS A 20 -0.38 -3.01 4.15
N HIS A 21 -1.04 -3.85 4.94
CA HIS A 21 -1.68 -5.06 4.46
C HIS A 21 -2.89 -4.76 3.56
N GLU A 22 -3.67 -3.74 3.89
CA GLU A 22 -4.77 -3.31 3.02
C GLU A 22 -4.28 -2.77 1.68
N TYR A 23 -3.23 -1.93 1.66
CA TYR A 23 -2.64 -1.46 0.40
C TYR A 23 -2.09 -2.58 -0.47
N GLN A 24 -1.48 -3.62 0.13
CA GLN A 24 -0.99 -4.79 -0.59
C GLN A 24 -2.12 -5.56 -1.28
N ARG A 25 -3.31 -5.60 -0.69
CA ARG A 25 -4.48 -6.36 -1.18
C ARG A 25 -5.50 -5.52 -1.94
N ALA A 26 -5.38 -4.20 -1.92
CA ALA A 26 -6.25 -3.28 -2.63
C ALA A 26 -6.33 -3.68 -4.12
N GLY A 27 -7.55 -3.86 -4.65
CA GLY A 27 -7.77 -4.27 -6.03
C GLY A 27 -7.56 -5.77 -6.34
N LYS A 28 -7.04 -6.58 -5.40
CA LYS A 28 -6.79 -8.03 -5.57
C LYS A 28 -7.86 -8.94 -4.93
N GLY A 29 -9.04 -8.39 -4.64
CA GLY A 29 -10.16 -9.14 -4.06
C GLY A 29 -10.09 -9.39 -2.55
N GLY A 30 -9.12 -8.80 -1.84
CA GLY A 30 -8.93 -8.98 -0.39
C GLY A 30 -8.67 -7.71 0.43
N GLY A 31 -8.67 -6.53 -0.20
CA GLY A 31 -8.57 -5.23 0.47
C GLY A 31 -9.88 -4.46 0.41
N SER A 32 -10.07 -3.51 1.32
CA SER A 32 -11.25 -2.62 1.30
C SER A 32 -11.33 -1.81 0.00
N GLN A 33 -12.54 -1.62 -0.54
CA GLN A 33 -12.76 -0.75 -1.70
C GLN A 33 -12.43 0.72 -1.40
N ASP A 34 -12.59 1.15 -0.16
CA ASP A 34 -12.20 2.50 0.25
C ASP A 34 -10.69 2.67 0.16
N THR A 35 -9.93 1.69 0.66
CA THR A 35 -8.47 1.68 0.57
C THR A 35 -7.97 1.69 -0.87
N LEU A 36 -8.65 0.98 -1.78
CA LEU A 36 -8.36 1.03 -3.21
C LEU A 36 -8.54 2.45 -3.76
N ARG A 37 -9.68 3.09 -3.49
CA ARG A 37 -9.95 4.46 -3.96
C ARG A 37 -8.97 5.48 -3.41
N ASP A 38 -8.61 5.37 -2.14
CA ASP A 38 -7.60 6.24 -1.52
C ASP A 38 -6.23 6.04 -2.16
N LEU A 39 -5.84 4.79 -2.44
CA LEU A 39 -4.59 4.48 -3.12
C LEU A 39 -4.58 5.04 -4.55
N GLU A 40 -5.66 4.84 -5.32
CA GLU A 40 -5.81 5.41 -6.67
C GLU A 40 -5.72 6.93 -6.66
N ARG A 41 -6.40 7.60 -5.72
CA ARG A 41 -6.32 9.05 -5.56
C ARG A 41 -4.89 9.50 -5.23
N TRP A 42 -4.21 8.80 -4.33
CA TRP A 42 -2.84 9.12 -3.96
C TRP A 42 -1.87 8.94 -5.14
N LEU A 43 -2.04 7.88 -5.94
CA LEU A 43 -1.28 7.66 -7.17
C LEU A 43 -1.49 8.80 -8.17
N GLN A 44 -2.73 9.22 -8.37
CA GLN A 44 -3.06 10.36 -9.24
C GLN A 44 -2.46 11.68 -8.75
N MET A 45 -2.36 11.89 -7.44
CA MET A 45 -1.80 13.13 -6.88
C MET A 45 -0.28 13.17 -6.91
N THR A 46 0.36 12.04 -6.64
CA THR A 46 1.82 11.98 -6.49
C THR A 46 2.55 11.67 -7.79
N HIS A 47 1.86 11.05 -8.75
CA HIS A 47 2.45 10.52 -9.99
C HIS A 47 3.70 9.65 -9.76
N ARG A 48 3.82 9.05 -8.55
CA ARG A 48 4.99 8.27 -8.16
C ARG A 48 5.05 6.91 -8.83
N TYR A 49 3.90 6.39 -9.24
CA TYR A 49 3.76 5.16 -10.02
C TYR A 49 2.79 5.38 -11.18
N GLU A 50 2.99 4.62 -12.25
CA GLU A 50 2.13 4.64 -13.44
C GLU A 50 0.72 4.13 -13.13
N ASP A 51 0.64 3.05 -12.34
CA ASP A 51 -0.60 2.39 -11.96
C ASP A 51 -0.46 1.63 -10.63
N ILE A 52 -1.54 0.99 -10.22
CA ILE A 52 -1.60 0.20 -8.99
C ILE A 52 -0.73 -1.07 -9.05
N ASP A 53 -0.51 -1.64 -10.23
CA ASP A 53 0.35 -2.81 -10.41
C ASP A 53 1.83 -2.44 -10.18
N ALA A 54 2.26 -1.27 -10.67
CA ALA A 54 3.57 -0.71 -10.39
C ALA A 54 3.78 -0.46 -8.89
N PHE A 55 2.75 0.02 -8.19
CA PHE A 55 2.77 0.12 -6.73
C PHE A 55 2.92 -1.27 -6.08
N HIS A 56 2.14 -2.27 -6.50
CA HIS A 56 2.22 -3.62 -5.93
C HIS A 56 3.54 -4.34 -6.19
N LYS A 57 4.26 -4.02 -7.29
CA LYS A 57 5.62 -4.54 -7.52
C LYS A 57 6.58 -4.10 -6.40
N VAL A 58 6.45 -2.88 -5.89
CA VAL A 58 7.21 -2.41 -4.72
C VAL A 58 6.82 -3.19 -3.48
N CYS A 59 5.52 -3.43 -3.27
CA CYS A 59 5.05 -4.25 -2.15
C CYS A 59 5.61 -5.69 -2.21
N ALA A 60 5.67 -6.32 -3.37
CA ALA A 60 6.21 -7.67 -3.55
C ALA A 60 7.73 -7.76 -3.26
N GLY A 61 8.46 -6.67 -3.52
CA GLY A 61 9.87 -6.55 -3.17
C GLY A 61 10.13 -6.25 -1.69
N CYS A 62 9.13 -5.72 -0.97
CA CYS A 62 9.25 -5.34 0.43
C CYS A 62 9.36 -6.55 1.35
N ALA A 63 10.21 -6.47 2.39
CA ALA A 63 10.34 -7.51 3.40
C ALA A 63 9.02 -7.83 4.12
N HIS A 64 8.10 -6.86 4.18
CA HIS A 64 6.77 -7.03 4.76
C HIS A 64 5.78 -7.72 3.81
N GLY A 65 5.95 -7.55 2.49
CA GLY A 65 5.07 -8.19 1.49
C GLY A 65 5.35 -9.68 1.27
N LYS A 66 6.44 -10.20 1.84
CA LYS A 66 6.86 -11.61 1.78
C LYS A 66 6.39 -12.45 2.98
N ARG A 67 5.62 -11.88 3.89
CA ARG A 67 5.07 -12.58 5.07
C ARG A 67 3.77 -13.30 4.75
#